data_AF-A0A7C3I9C1-F1
#
_entry.id   AF-A0A7C3I9C1-F1
#
_cell.length_a   1.000
_cell.length_b   1.000
_cell.length_c   1.000
_cell.angle_alpha   90.00
_cell.angle_beta   90.00
_cell.angle_gamma   90.00
#
_symmetry.space_group_name_H-M   'P 1'
#
loop_
_entity.id
_entity.type
_entity.pdbx_description
1 polymer ?
#
loop_
_entity_poly.entity_id
_entity_poly.type
_entity_poly.pdbx_seq_one_letter_code
_entity_poly.pdbx_strand_id
1 'polypeptide(L)'
;MLELRKIAASCTLFLSQVLTTPAIAAPCFPAPTFLRTLTALAPNGPFLTRGLVLAAYESGRRWALDPRLPLAISGQETRFGTDPAAQICLSRYNAWGVMACTRNGCSCRQFRSWEHGIEQVSALLRSCYLNADCNSTRGGPLRNTIPLIGEVYCGQNDPRCAAWARAVRFFYRRFGGTSTPDGSGDRLEWAGGCCVDCSGDGVPFVNDLLIGINVLLGNFPLQACWTLDLADTDPATNGFPDGSITVDEVLIGVNEALLGCPTANY
;
A
#
# COMPACT_ATOMS: atom_id res chain seq x y z
N MET A 1 -46.60 40.22 -8.49
CA MET A 1 -45.55 40.52 -7.49
C MET A 1 -45.60 39.54 -6.31
N LEU A 2 -45.90 38.27 -6.61
CA LEU A 2 -45.81 37.07 -5.78
C LEU A 2 -45.15 36.05 -6.72
N GLU A 3 -44.16 35.29 -6.25
CA GLU A 3 -43.31 34.32 -7.00
C GLU A 3 -41.81 34.69 -7.04
N LEU A 4 -41.25 35.15 -5.91
CA LEU A 4 -39.79 35.32 -5.77
C LEU A 4 -39.31 35.13 -4.31
N ARG A 5 -40.03 34.31 -3.52
CA ARG A 5 -39.69 34.02 -2.10
C ARG A 5 -39.64 32.54 -1.73
N LYS A 6 -39.65 31.61 -2.70
CA LYS A 6 -39.57 30.16 -2.41
C LYS A 6 -38.22 29.49 -2.72
N ILE A 7 -37.23 30.22 -3.24
CA ILE A 7 -35.91 29.64 -3.59
C ILE A 7 -34.85 29.90 -2.49
N ALA A 8 -35.08 30.83 -1.57
CA ALA A 8 -34.08 31.19 -0.55
C ALA A 8 -34.13 30.33 0.74
N ALA A 9 -35.06 29.39 0.88
CA ALA A 9 -35.21 28.57 2.10
C ALA A 9 -34.64 27.14 1.99
N SER A 10 -34.22 26.70 0.79
CA SER A 10 -33.65 25.35 0.60
C SER A 10 -32.13 25.32 0.45
N CYS A 11 -31.45 26.46 0.63
CA CYS A 11 -29.99 26.55 0.44
C CYS A 11 -29.19 26.57 1.76
N THR A 12 -29.85 26.60 2.92
CA THR A 12 -29.17 26.74 4.23
C THR A 12 -29.18 25.47 5.09
N LEU A 13 -29.63 24.34 4.55
CA LEU A 13 -29.74 23.06 5.28
C LEU A 13 -28.92 21.91 4.65
N PHE A 14 -27.91 22.24 3.85
CA PHE A 14 -26.99 21.27 3.25
C PHE A 14 -25.51 21.58 3.53
N LEU A 15 -25.22 22.29 4.63
CA LEU A 15 -23.84 22.65 5.02
C LEU A 15 -23.34 21.99 6.31
N SER A 16 -24.06 21.02 6.85
CA SER A 16 -23.66 20.33 8.07
C SER A 16 -23.85 18.84 7.90
N GLN A 17 -23.02 18.17 7.09
CA GLN A 17 -22.50 16.80 7.26
C GLN A 17 -21.51 16.49 6.12
N VAL A 18 -20.45 17.29 5.95
CA VAL A 18 -19.21 16.68 5.42
C VAL A 18 -18.63 15.91 6.59
N LEU A 19 -19.21 14.74 6.86
CA LEU A 19 -18.51 13.70 7.59
C LEU A 19 -17.32 13.36 6.69
N THR A 20 -16.18 14.00 6.93
CA THR A 20 -14.90 13.45 6.47
C THR A 20 -14.87 12.06 7.08
N THR A 21 -15.15 11.04 6.27
CA THR A 21 -14.87 9.67 6.66
C THR A 21 -13.44 9.67 7.16
N PRO A 22 -13.18 9.23 8.41
CA PRO A 22 -11.82 9.19 8.91
C PRO A 22 -11.00 8.48 7.86
N ALA A 23 -9.99 9.19 7.34
CA ALA A 23 -9.07 8.58 6.42
C ALA A 23 -8.45 7.41 7.20
N ILE A 24 -8.84 6.18 6.85
CA ILE A 24 -8.18 4.99 7.37
C ILE A 24 -6.74 5.15 6.87
N ALA A 25 -5.85 5.53 7.78
CA ALA A 25 -4.44 5.62 7.48
C ALA A 25 -3.99 4.22 7.07
N ALA A 26 -3.24 4.13 5.99
CA ALA A 26 -2.61 2.87 5.63
C ALA A 26 -1.74 2.45 6.83
N PRO A 27 -1.77 1.16 7.24
CA PRO A 27 -0.92 0.70 8.33
C PRO A 27 0.54 1.03 7.99
N CYS A 28 1.26 1.49 9.00
CA CYS A 28 2.61 1.98 8.81
C CYS A 28 3.53 0.82 8.43
N PHE A 29 4.43 1.08 7.49
CA PHE A 29 5.23 0.06 6.84
C PHE A 29 6.72 0.47 6.82
N PRO A 30 7.66 -0.47 7.05
CA PRO A 30 7.45 -1.90 7.24
C PRO A 30 7.30 -2.20 8.73
N ALA A 31 6.12 -2.62 9.17
CA ALA A 31 6.01 -3.21 10.50
C ALA A 31 6.92 -4.47 10.57
N PRO A 32 7.66 -4.71 11.68
CA PRO A 32 8.37 -5.96 11.90
C PRO A 32 7.49 -7.21 11.70
N THR A 33 6.19 -7.11 11.95
CA THR A 33 5.16 -8.09 11.60
C THR A 33 5.11 -8.39 10.12
N PHE A 34 5.23 -7.39 9.27
CA PHE A 34 5.22 -7.59 7.83
C PHE A 34 6.45 -8.37 7.36
N LEU A 35 7.64 -8.08 7.90
CA LEU A 35 8.84 -8.89 7.64
C LEU A 35 8.68 -10.33 8.14
N ARG A 36 8.15 -10.53 9.36
CA ARG A 36 7.89 -11.88 9.91
C ARG A 36 6.84 -12.65 9.11
N THR A 37 5.72 -12.00 8.81
CA THR A 37 4.65 -12.51 7.97
C THR A 37 5.23 -12.96 6.65
N LEU A 38 5.94 -12.10 5.94
CA LEU A 38 6.54 -12.47 4.66
C LEU A 38 7.51 -13.65 4.74
N THR A 39 8.37 -13.71 5.75
CA THR A 39 9.26 -14.86 5.94
C THR A 39 8.50 -16.17 6.23
N ALA A 40 7.34 -16.10 6.90
CA ALA A 40 6.49 -17.25 7.16
C ALA A 40 5.67 -17.68 5.93
N LEU A 41 5.39 -16.78 5.00
CA LEU A 41 4.52 -17.02 3.85
C LEU A 41 5.18 -17.70 2.66
N ALA A 42 6.50 -17.61 2.54
CA ALA A 42 7.22 -18.26 1.46
C ALA A 42 8.61 -18.70 1.90
N PRO A 43 8.71 -19.77 2.70
CA PRO A 43 9.99 -20.23 3.20
C PRO A 43 11.00 -20.64 2.09
N ASN A 44 10.57 -20.77 0.83
CA ASN A 44 11.38 -21.38 -0.25
C ASN A 44 11.37 -20.64 -1.61
N GLY A 45 10.85 -19.40 -1.68
CA GLY A 45 10.83 -18.64 -2.93
C GLY A 45 12.03 -17.69 -3.07
N PRO A 46 12.64 -17.53 -4.26
CA PRO A 46 13.74 -16.57 -4.46
C PRO A 46 13.31 -15.11 -4.27
N PHE A 47 12.00 -14.86 -4.20
CA PHE A 47 11.42 -13.52 -4.31
C PHE A 47 10.96 -12.88 -2.98
N LEU A 48 10.91 -13.64 -1.87
CA LEU A 48 10.51 -13.13 -0.55
C LEU A 48 11.67 -13.19 0.47
N THR A 49 12.88 -12.84 0.01
CA THR A 49 14.01 -12.62 0.89
C THR A 49 13.86 -11.30 1.65
N ARG A 50 14.46 -11.19 2.84
CA ARG A 50 14.48 -9.93 3.62
C ARG A 50 14.94 -8.73 2.78
N GLY A 51 15.93 -8.92 1.90
CA GLY A 51 16.43 -7.87 1.01
C GLY A 51 15.37 -7.36 0.03
N LEU A 52 14.57 -8.25 -0.57
CA LEU A 52 13.52 -7.84 -1.51
C LEU A 52 12.34 -7.17 -0.84
N VAL A 53 12.01 -7.58 0.38
CA VAL A 53 11.02 -6.89 1.19
C VAL A 53 11.45 -5.44 1.46
N LEU A 54 12.71 -5.26 1.84
CA LEU A 54 13.28 -3.93 2.02
C LEU A 54 13.34 -3.13 0.71
N ALA A 55 13.64 -3.78 -0.42
CA ALA A 55 13.59 -3.10 -1.71
C ALA A 55 12.16 -2.66 -2.08
N ALA A 56 11.14 -3.46 -1.77
CA ALA A 56 9.73 -3.08 -1.94
C ALA A 56 9.36 -1.90 -1.05
N TYR A 57 9.84 -1.91 0.20
CA TYR A 57 9.68 -0.78 1.10
C TYR A 57 10.25 0.52 0.51
N GLU A 58 11.54 0.49 0.18
CA GLU A 58 12.26 1.68 -0.29
C GLU A 58 11.67 2.20 -1.60
N SER A 59 11.27 1.29 -2.49
CA SER A 59 10.61 1.64 -3.75
C SER A 59 9.22 2.23 -3.52
N GLY A 60 8.44 1.65 -2.62
CA GLY A 60 7.13 2.19 -2.24
C GLY A 60 7.25 3.61 -1.70
N ARG A 61 8.21 3.86 -0.79
CA ARG A 61 8.53 5.20 -0.29
C ARG A 61 8.92 6.16 -1.43
N ARG A 62 9.85 5.75 -2.29
CA ARG A 62 10.33 6.58 -3.42
C ARG A 62 9.21 6.98 -4.37
N TRP A 63 8.24 6.09 -4.57
CA TRP A 63 7.19 6.26 -5.58
C TRP A 63 5.80 6.54 -4.98
N ALA A 64 5.70 6.84 -3.68
CA ALA A 64 4.42 7.04 -2.98
C ALA A 64 3.37 5.93 -3.30
N LEU A 65 3.83 4.67 -3.32
CA LEU A 65 3.05 3.49 -3.70
C LEU A 65 3.08 2.47 -2.58
N ASP A 66 1.92 1.92 -2.20
CA ASP A 66 1.88 0.86 -1.20
C ASP A 66 2.83 -0.31 -1.58
N PRO A 67 3.82 -0.63 -0.74
CA PRO A 67 4.90 -1.56 -1.06
C PRO A 67 4.42 -3.02 -1.07
N ARG A 68 3.25 -3.29 -0.49
CA ARG A 68 2.62 -4.60 -0.54
C ARG A 68 2.07 -4.88 -1.92
N LEU A 69 1.71 -3.86 -2.69
CA LEU A 69 1.15 -4.03 -4.02
C LEU A 69 2.12 -4.73 -4.99
N PRO A 70 3.36 -4.27 -5.22
CA PRO A 70 4.29 -4.99 -6.09
C PRO A 70 4.56 -6.41 -5.59
N LEU A 71 4.63 -6.64 -4.28
CA LEU A 71 4.78 -7.99 -3.73
C LEU A 71 3.54 -8.85 -4.00
N ALA A 72 2.34 -8.31 -3.84
CA ALA A 72 1.08 -9.03 -4.06
C ALA A 72 0.92 -9.42 -5.54
N ILE A 73 1.28 -8.52 -6.46
CA ILE A 73 1.33 -8.81 -7.89
C ILE A 73 2.32 -9.95 -8.15
N SER A 74 3.51 -9.94 -7.54
CA SER A 74 4.47 -11.03 -7.74
C SER A 74 3.99 -12.40 -7.25
N GLY A 75 3.21 -12.41 -6.16
CA GLY A 75 2.55 -13.60 -5.64
C GLY A 75 1.56 -14.18 -6.64
N GLN A 76 0.79 -13.31 -7.30
CA GLN A 76 -0.18 -13.73 -8.30
C GLN A 76 0.47 -14.17 -9.61
N GLU A 77 1.44 -13.40 -10.11
CA GLU A 77 2.01 -13.61 -11.44
C GLU A 77 2.95 -14.82 -11.49
N THR A 78 3.70 -15.06 -10.41
CA THR A 78 4.78 -16.06 -10.44
C THR A 78 4.90 -16.88 -9.16
N ARG A 79 3.91 -16.79 -8.25
CA ARG A 79 3.97 -17.43 -6.92
C ARG A 79 5.27 -17.07 -6.20
N PHE A 80 5.62 -15.79 -6.22
CA PHE A 80 6.88 -15.29 -5.66
C PHE A 80 8.11 -15.96 -6.28
N GLY A 81 8.11 -16.07 -7.61
CA GLY A 81 9.22 -16.64 -8.37
C GLY A 81 9.39 -18.15 -8.25
N THR A 82 8.33 -18.89 -7.95
CA THR A 82 8.36 -20.36 -7.83
C THR A 82 7.52 -21.08 -8.89
N ASP A 83 6.74 -20.34 -9.69
CA ASP A 83 5.90 -20.95 -10.72
C ASP A 83 6.75 -21.44 -11.92
N PRO A 84 6.82 -22.76 -12.19
CA PRO A 84 7.58 -23.28 -13.31
C PRO A 84 7.03 -22.83 -14.67
N ALA A 85 5.74 -22.50 -14.76
CA ALA A 85 5.16 -21.95 -15.98
C ALA A 85 5.65 -20.52 -16.27
N ALA A 86 6.15 -19.80 -15.26
CA ALA A 86 6.68 -18.46 -15.39
C ALA A 86 8.20 -18.41 -15.66
N GLN A 87 8.86 -19.57 -15.86
CA GLN A 87 10.34 -19.66 -15.90
C GLN A 87 10.99 -18.72 -16.92
N ILE A 88 10.33 -18.45 -18.06
CA ILE A 88 10.81 -17.50 -19.07
C ILE A 88 10.95 -16.09 -18.48
N CYS A 89 9.93 -15.61 -17.74
CA CYS A 89 10.01 -14.31 -17.09
C CYS A 89 10.95 -14.33 -15.87
N LEU A 90 10.99 -15.44 -15.12
CA LEU A 90 11.85 -15.56 -13.95
C LEU A 90 13.34 -15.54 -14.29
N SER A 91 13.74 -16.13 -15.42
CA SER A 91 15.12 -16.03 -15.95
C SER A 91 15.56 -14.59 -16.27
N ARG A 92 14.63 -13.63 -16.24
CA ARG A 92 14.83 -12.21 -16.54
C ARG A 92 14.57 -11.30 -15.33
N TYR A 93 14.55 -11.87 -14.13
CA TYR A 93 14.25 -11.18 -12.87
C TYR A 93 12.88 -10.49 -12.85
N ASN A 94 11.90 -11.05 -13.58
CA ASN A 94 10.58 -10.46 -13.75
C ASN A 94 9.51 -11.33 -13.09
N ALA A 95 9.22 -11.03 -11.82
CA ALA A 95 8.24 -11.73 -11.03
C ALA A 95 6.80 -11.20 -11.21
N TRP A 96 6.62 -10.15 -12.03
CA TRP A 96 5.35 -9.42 -12.17
C TRP A 96 4.72 -9.53 -13.55
N GLY A 97 5.29 -10.35 -14.44
CA GLY A 97 4.76 -10.50 -15.79
C GLY A 97 4.84 -9.23 -16.65
N VAL A 98 5.69 -8.25 -16.30
CA VAL A 98 5.79 -7.01 -17.09
C VAL A 98 6.31 -7.31 -18.48
N MET A 99 5.51 -7.02 -19.50
CA MET A 99 5.87 -7.27 -20.89
C MET A 99 6.57 -6.07 -21.52
N ALA A 100 7.58 -6.33 -22.34
CA ALA A 100 8.17 -5.39 -23.28
C ALA A 100 7.65 -5.75 -24.68
N CYS A 101 6.76 -4.90 -25.22
CA CYS A 101 6.14 -5.08 -26.52
C CYS A 101 6.81 -4.22 -27.59
N THR A 102 7.07 -4.82 -28.74
CA THR A 102 7.54 -4.15 -29.96
C THR A 102 6.58 -4.45 -31.10
N ARG A 103 6.84 -3.91 -32.30
CA ARG A 103 6.07 -4.28 -33.51
C ARG A 103 6.11 -5.78 -33.83
N ASN A 104 7.13 -6.50 -33.34
CA ASN A 104 7.34 -7.91 -33.62
C ASN A 104 6.84 -8.84 -32.50
N GLY A 105 6.03 -8.32 -31.57
CA GLY A 105 5.46 -9.07 -30.46
C GLY A 105 5.94 -8.62 -29.09
N CYS A 106 5.51 -9.35 -28.06
CA CYS A 106 5.79 -9.08 -26.66
C CYS A 106 6.67 -10.17 -26.05
N SER A 107 7.58 -9.77 -25.17
CA SER A 107 8.38 -10.70 -24.36
C SER A 107 8.48 -10.19 -22.93
N CYS A 108 8.82 -11.06 -21.97
CA CYS A 108 9.03 -10.60 -20.59
C CYS A 108 10.15 -9.55 -20.57
N ARG A 109 9.87 -8.39 -19.97
CA ARG A 109 10.86 -7.34 -19.75
C ARG A 109 12.00 -7.90 -18.90
N GLN A 110 13.23 -7.57 -19.28
CA GLN A 110 14.43 -7.92 -18.52
C GLN A 110 14.76 -6.84 -17.50
N PHE A 111 14.97 -7.26 -16.25
CA PHE A 111 15.50 -6.42 -15.19
C PHE A 111 16.94 -6.83 -14.86
N ARG A 112 17.68 -5.95 -14.19
CA ARG A 112 19.09 -6.19 -13.81
C ARG A 112 19.22 -7.12 -12.61
N SER A 113 18.27 -7.02 -11.69
CA SER A 113 18.11 -7.84 -10.50
C SER A 113 16.64 -7.81 -10.07
N TRP A 114 16.30 -8.57 -9.03
CA TRP A 114 14.97 -8.55 -8.45
C TRP A 114 14.63 -7.20 -7.80
N GLU A 115 15.59 -6.56 -7.14
CA GLU A 115 15.45 -5.22 -6.53
C GLU A 115 15.20 -4.16 -7.60
N HIS A 116 15.97 -4.20 -8.69
CA HIS A 116 15.73 -3.32 -9.84
C HIS A 116 14.36 -3.59 -10.47
N GLY A 117 13.90 -4.85 -10.49
CA GLY A 117 12.55 -5.21 -10.93
C GLY A 117 11.48 -4.56 -10.07
N ILE A 118 11.59 -4.68 -8.74
CA ILE A 118 10.66 -4.05 -7.78
C ILE A 118 10.61 -2.54 -8.03
N GLU A 119 11.77 -1.89 -8.10
CA GLU A 119 11.84 -0.44 -8.28
C GLU A 119 11.15 0.01 -9.57
N GLN A 120 11.45 -0.65 -10.69
CA GLN A 120 10.86 -0.33 -11.99
C GLN A 120 9.35 -0.60 -12.03
N VAL A 121 8.88 -1.64 -11.35
CA VAL A 121 7.46 -1.96 -11.24
C VAL A 121 6.75 -0.95 -10.37
N SER A 122 7.33 -0.53 -9.24
CA SER A 122 6.76 0.53 -8.41
C SER A 122 6.65 1.86 -9.18
N ALA A 123 7.70 2.23 -9.92
CA ALA A 123 7.71 3.40 -10.79
C ALA A 123 6.62 3.32 -11.87
N LEU A 124 6.47 2.15 -12.50
CA LEU A 124 5.42 1.88 -13.48
C LEU A 124 4.04 2.00 -12.84
N LEU A 125 3.80 1.36 -11.68
CA LEU A 125 2.52 1.41 -10.99
C LEU A 125 2.12 2.84 -10.63
N ARG A 126 3.07 3.62 -10.08
CA ARG A 126 2.83 5.04 -9.76
C ARG A 126 2.51 5.84 -11.01
N SER A 127 3.39 5.83 -12.01
CA SER A 127 3.22 6.63 -13.22
C SER A 127 2.01 6.21 -14.06
N CYS A 128 1.85 4.90 -14.35
CA CYS A 128 0.81 4.41 -15.25
C CYS A 128 -0.59 4.36 -14.67
N TYR A 129 -0.70 4.08 -13.37
CA TYR A 129 -1.98 3.73 -12.77
C TYR A 129 -2.41 4.78 -11.76
N LEU A 130 -1.55 5.14 -10.82
CA LEU A 130 -1.90 6.13 -9.81
C LEU A 130 -1.92 7.55 -10.36
N ASN A 131 -1.00 7.92 -11.24
CA ASN A 131 -0.96 9.24 -11.87
C ASN A 131 -1.64 9.28 -13.25
N ALA A 132 -1.91 8.13 -13.87
CA ALA A 132 -2.43 8.01 -15.23
C ALA A 132 -1.55 8.65 -16.35
N ASP A 133 -0.24 8.71 -16.13
CA ASP A 133 0.73 9.45 -16.97
C ASP A 133 1.41 8.64 -18.09
N CYS A 134 1.17 7.33 -18.22
CA CYS A 134 2.00 6.56 -19.14
C CYS A 134 1.60 6.65 -20.62
N ASN A 135 2.62 6.95 -21.43
CA ASN A 135 2.59 7.39 -22.83
C ASN A 135 1.94 6.45 -23.85
N SER A 136 1.43 5.27 -23.49
CA SER A 136 0.95 4.30 -24.48
C SER A 136 -0.48 4.54 -24.97
N THR A 137 -1.35 5.26 -24.25
CA THR A 137 -2.55 5.96 -24.79
C THR A 137 -3.44 6.53 -23.66
N ARG A 138 -3.67 7.86 -23.72
CA ARG A 138 -4.78 8.64 -23.12
C ARG A 138 -4.80 8.77 -21.60
N GLY A 139 -4.81 10.02 -21.12
CA GLY A 139 -5.10 10.42 -19.74
C GLY A 139 -6.47 9.92 -19.28
N GLY A 140 -6.49 8.67 -18.84
CA GLY A 140 -7.64 8.01 -18.25
C GLY A 140 -7.83 8.42 -16.79
N PRO A 141 -8.92 7.97 -16.16
CA PRO A 141 -9.13 8.21 -14.74
C PRO A 141 -8.00 7.55 -13.92
N LEU A 142 -7.73 8.12 -12.75
CA LEU A 142 -6.82 7.53 -11.76
C LEU A 142 -7.28 6.10 -11.42
N ARG A 143 -6.32 5.19 -11.31
CA ARG A 143 -6.56 3.77 -11.01
C ARG A 143 -5.90 3.42 -9.70
N ASN A 144 -6.51 3.91 -8.63
CA ASN A 144 -5.95 3.82 -7.28
C ASN A 144 -6.41 2.59 -6.50
N THR A 145 -7.12 1.64 -7.14
CA THR A 145 -7.54 0.36 -6.54
C THR A 145 -7.06 -0.83 -7.37
N ILE A 146 -6.93 -2.02 -6.77
CA ILE A 146 -6.46 -3.22 -7.48
C ILE A 146 -7.40 -3.61 -8.62
N PRO A 147 -8.75 -3.56 -8.47
CA PRO A 147 -9.66 -3.78 -9.59
C PRO A 147 -9.42 -2.84 -10.77
N LEU A 148 -9.27 -1.53 -10.52
CA LEU A 148 -9.04 -0.54 -11.58
C LEU A 148 -7.68 -0.72 -12.27
N ILE A 149 -6.65 -1.14 -11.54
CA ILE A 149 -5.37 -1.55 -12.14
C ILE A 149 -5.58 -2.76 -13.04
N GLY A 150 -6.30 -3.78 -12.55
CA GLY A 150 -6.57 -5.01 -13.27
C GLY A 150 -7.27 -4.79 -14.61
N GLU A 151 -8.31 -3.94 -14.64
CA GLU A 151 -9.05 -3.60 -15.87
C GLU A 151 -8.16 -3.14 -17.02
N VAL A 152 -7.02 -2.52 -16.72
CA VAL A 152 -6.08 -2.05 -17.74
C VAL A 152 -4.91 -2.99 -17.94
N TYR A 153 -4.44 -3.63 -16.87
CA TYR A 153 -3.32 -4.54 -16.94
C TYR A 153 -3.60 -5.76 -17.84
N CYS A 154 -4.78 -6.36 -17.75
CA CYS A 154 -5.15 -7.52 -18.56
C CYS A 154 -6.21 -7.23 -19.64
N GLY A 155 -6.66 -5.98 -19.75
CA GLY A 155 -7.56 -5.50 -20.80
C GLY A 155 -9.02 -5.38 -20.37
N GLN A 156 -9.68 -4.31 -20.84
CA GLN A 156 -11.08 -4.04 -20.52
C GLN A 156 -11.97 -5.19 -21.04
N ASN A 157 -12.88 -5.66 -20.19
CA ASN A 157 -13.84 -6.74 -20.47
C ASN A 157 -13.25 -8.17 -20.55
N ASP A 158 -11.97 -8.39 -20.21
CA ASP A 158 -11.46 -9.76 -20.08
C ASP A 158 -11.93 -10.36 -18.73
N PRO A 159 -12.73 -11.44 -18.71
CA PRO A 159 -13.17 -12.07 -17.45
C PRO A 159 -12.00 -12.58 -16.60
N ARG A 160 -10.82 -12.81 -17.20
CA ARG A 160 -9.59 -13.17 -16.48
C ARG A 160 -9.10 -12.02 -15.61
N CYS A 161 -9.46 -10.77 -15.90
CA CYS A 161 -9.10 -9.61 -15.08
C CYS A 161 -9.73 -9.61 -13.70
N ALA A 162 -11.00 -10.02 -13.60
CA ALA A 162 -11.64 -10.17 -12.31
C ALA A 162 -10.95 -11.27 -11.48
N ALA A 163 -10.47 -12.34 -12.12
CA ALA A 163 -9.70 -13.39 -11.46
C ALA A 163 -8.34 -12.87 -10.99
N TRP A 164 -7.62 -12.13 -11.84
CA TRP A 164 -6.36 -11.48 -11.49
C TRP A 164 -6.51 -10.56 -10.27
N ALA A 165 -7.46 -9.62 -10.31
CA ALA A 165 -7.67 -8.65 -9.24
C ALA A 165 -8.08 -9.32 -7.92
N ARG A 166 -8.88 -10.40 -7.96
CA ARG A 166 -9.18 -11.21 -6.77
C ARG A 166 -7.93 -11.82 -6.16
N ALA A 167 -7.04 -12.35 -6.99
CA ALA A 167 -5.87 -13.05 -6.52
C ALA A 167 -4.75 -12.10 -6.04
N VAL A 168 -4.55 -10.96 -6.69
CA VAL A 168 -3.69 -9.89 -6.15
C VAL A 168 -4.22 -9.40 -4.80
N ARG A 169 -5.53 -9.15 -4.67
CA ARG A 169 -6.13 -8.78 -3.37
C ARG A 169 -5.95 -9.84 -2.29
N PHE A 170 -5.99 -11.12 -2.65
CA PHE A 170 -5.70 -12.20 -1.70
C PHE A 170 -4.31 -12.04 -1.09
N PHE A 171 -3.28 -11.84 -1.91
CA PHE A 171 -1.93 -11.62 -1.40
C PHE A 171 -1.79 -10.27 -0.68
N TYR A 172 -2.39 -9.21 -1.21
CA TYR A 172 -2.36 -7.88 -0.61
C TYR A 172 -2.93 -7.88 0.81
N ARG A 173 -4.10 -8.51 1.04
CA ARG A 173 -4.67 -8.70 2.38
C ARG A 173 -3.78 -9.53 3.28
N ARG A 174 -3.18 -10.59 2.73
CA ARG A 174 -2.26 -11.45 3.48
C ARG A 174 -1.01 -10.70 3.96
N PHE A 175 -0.73 -9.55 3.36
CA PHE A 175 0.32 -8.63 3.75
C PHE A 175 -0.18 -7.47 4.63
N GLY A 176 -1.38 -7.59 5.20
CA GLY A 176 -2.01 -6.54 6.02
C GLY A 176 -2.63 -5.40 5.22
N GLY A 177 -2.72 -5.52 3.89
CA GLY A 177 -3.34 -4.52 3.03
C GLY A 177 -4.84 -4.40 3.29
N THR A 178 -5.33 -3.18 3.49
CA THR A 178 -6.77 -2.92 3.65
C THR A 178 -7.44 -3.00 2.28
N SER A 179 -8.11 -4.11 2.00
CA SER A 179 -8.99 -4.24 0.83
C SER A 179 -10.40 -4.58 1.28
N THR A 180 -11.40 -3.83 0.83
CA THR A 180 -12.80 -4.26 0.97
C THR A 180 -13.10 -5.44 0.04
N PRO A 181 -14.18 -6.22 0.28
CA PRO A 181 -14.55 -7.34 -0.59
C PRO A 181 -14.80 -6.94 -2.05
N ASP A 182 -15.25 -5.72 -2.30
CA ASP A 182 -15.44 -5.12 -3.62
C ASP A 182 -14.18 -4.41 -4.17
N GLY A 183 -13.15 -4.20 -3.33
CA GLY A 183 -11.90 -3.55 -3.69
C GLY A 183 -11.96 -2.01 -3.74
N SER A 184 -13.08 -1.40 -3.35
CA SER A 184 -13.22 0.06 -3.26
C SER A 184 -12.40 0.69 -2.12
N GLY A 185 -12.01 -0.10 -1.11
CA GLY A 185 -11.14 0.31 -0.01
C GLY A 185 -9.65 0.12 -0.25
N ASP A 186 -9.23 -0.36 -1.43
CA ASP A 186 -7.83 -0.54 -1.76
C ASP A 186 -7.17 0.84 -1.91
N ARG A 187 -6.61 1.39 -0.84
CA ARG A 187 -5.76 2.58 -0.95
C ARG A 187 -4.35 2.12 -1.31
N LEU A 188 -4.01 2.30 -2.59
CA LEU A 188 -2.71 1.92 -3.14
C LEU A 188 -1.68 3.05 -3.10
N GLU A 189 -2.13 4.27 -2.77
CA GLU A 189 -1.23 5.36 -2.45
C GLU A 189 -0.59 5.09 -1.09
N TRP A 190 0.74 5.20 -1.06
CA TRP A 190 1.46 5.19 0.20
C TRP A 190 1.17 6.50 0.92
N ALA A 191 0.26 6.48 1.92
CA ALA A 191 -0.02 7.66 2.73
C ALA A 191 1.04 7.92 3.80
N GLY A 192 1.85 6.92 4.18
CA GLY A 192 3.14 7.11 4.84
C GLY A 192 3.19 7.98 6.06
N GLY A 193 2.15 7.96 6.87
CA GLY A 193 2.29 8.40 8.25
C GLY A 193 3.35 7.53 8.94
N CYS A 194 4.20 8.17 9.73
CA CYS A 194 4.93 7.47 10.77
C CYS A 194 3.94 6.74 11.64
N CYS A 195 4.28 5.53 12.09
CA CYS A 195 3.57 4.94 13.21
C CYS A 195 3.55 5.91 14.41
N VAL A 196 4.63 6.66 14.62
CA VAL A 196 4.75 7.60 15.76
C VAL A 196 4.65 9.05 15.34
N ASP A 197 3.72 9.36 14.45
CA ASP A 197 3.27 10.73 14.22
C ASP A 197 1.92 10.94 14.92
N CYS A 198 1.98 11.08 16.24
CA CYS A 198 0.81 11.32 17.07
C CYS A 198 0.19 12.70 16.78
N SER A 199 1.02 13.65 16.33
CA SER A 199 0.63 15.02 16.02
C SER A 199 -0.07 15.20 14.66
N GLY A 200 0.16 14.27 13.73
CA GLY A 200 -0.35 14.30 12.36
C GLY A 200 0.42 15.25 11.43
N ASP A 201 1.66 15.63 11.76
CA ASP A 201 2.48 16.56 10.97
C ASP A 201 3.37 15.87 9.92
N GLY A 202 3.31 14.54 9.85
CA GLY A 202 4.05 13.68 8.94
C GLY A 202 5.47 13.35 9.38
N VAL A 203 5.90 13.74 10.57
CA VAL A 203 7.27 13.55 11.07
C VAL A 203 7.24 13.07 12.52
N PRO A 204 7.96 11.99 12.89
CA PRO A 204 7.95 11.52 14.27
C PRO A 204 8.95 12.35 15.08
N PHE A 205 8.46 13.11 16.07
CA PHE A 205 9.32 13.81 17.01
C PHE A 205 9.42 13.06 18.34
N VAL A 206 10.39 13.48 19.17
CA VAL A 206 10.49 13.01 20.57
C VAL A 206 9.19 13.27 21.34
N ASN A 207 8.46 14.34 21.00
CA ASN A 207 7.14 14.62 21.56
C ASN A 207 6.15 13.47 21.28
N ASP A 208 6.05 13.01 20.03
CA ASP A 208 5.17 11.91 19.67
C ASP A 208 5.54 10.62 20.41
N LEU A 209 6.83 10.33 20.53
CA LEU A 209 7.33 9.22 21.35
C LEU A 209 6.90 9.32 22.83
N LEU A 210 6.98 10.51 23.41
CA LEU A 210 6.55 10.75 24.79
C LEU A 210 5.03 10.58 24.94
N ILE A 211 4.24 11.01 23.95
CA ILE A 211 2.79 10.78 23.92
C ILE A 211 2.54 9.27 23.87
N GLY A 212 3.17 8.55 22.93
CA GLY A 212 3.05 7.11 22.79
C GLY A 212 3.42 6.32 24.04
N ILE A 213 4.53 6.69 24.71
CA ILE A 213 4.92 6.09 26.00
C ILE A 213 3.88 6.37 27.08
N ASN A 214 3.29 7.57 27.14
CA ASN A 214 2.24 7.87 28.11
C ASN A 214 0.95 7.10 27.83
N VAL A 215 0.63 6.79 26.57
CA VAL A 215 -0.46 5.88 26.22
C VAL A 215 -0.14 4.44 26.67
N LEU A 216 1.05 3.93 26.35
CA LEU A 216 1.53 2.61 26.81
C LEU A 216 1.46 2.46 28.35
N LEU A 217 1.81 3.51 29.09
CA LEU A 217 1.77 3.53 30.55
C LEU A 217 0.35 3.73 31.13
N GLY A 218 -0.67 3.93 30.28
CA GLY A 218 -2.06 4.18 30.70
C GLY A 218 -2.30 5.58 31.26
N ASN A 219 -1.35 6.51 31.10
CA ASN A 219 -1.50 7.90 31.53
C ASN A 219 -2.34 8.71 30.55
N PHE A 220 -2.32 8.36 29.26
CA PHE A 220 -3.13 8.98 28.20
C PHE A 220 -4.04 7.96 27.52
N PRO A 221 -5.20 8.40 27.00
CA PRO A 221 -6.07 7.53 26.22
C PRO A 221 -5.44 7.20 24.86
N LEU A 222 -5.78 6.04 24.30
CA LEU A 222 -5.27 5.55 23.00
C LEU A 222 -5.38 6.60 21.88
N GLN A 223 -6.45 7.39 21.87
CA GLN A 223 -6.70 8.41 20.85
C GLN A 223 -5.64 9.53 20.85
N ALA A 224 -4.86 9.68 21.92
CA ALA A 224 -3.74 10.62 21.96
C ALA A 224 -2.62 10.23 20.99
N CYS A 225 -2.47 8.94 20.66
CA CYS A 225 -1.55 8.46 19.64
C CYS A 225 -2.03 7.15 19.01
N TRP A 226 -3.17 7.22 18.32
CA TRP A 226 -3.77 6.04 17.68
C TRP A 226 -2.90 5.46 16.54
N THR A 227 -2.00 6.27 15.97
CA THR A 227 -1.07 5.85 14.91
C THR A 227 -0.06 4.84 15.40
N LEU A 228 0.26 4.85 16.70
CA LEU A 228 1.27 3.96 17.26
C LEU A 228 0.72 2.54 17.48
N ASP A 229 -0.58 2.38 17.73
CA ASP A 229 -1.33 1.09 17.72
C ASP A 229 -1.55 0.56 16.28
N LEU A 230 -1.30 1.39 15.24
CA LEU A 230 -1.21 0.89 13.86
C LEU A 230 0.13 0.20 13.57
N ALA A 231 1.10 0.32 14.48
CA ALA A 231 2.41 -0.32 14.35
C ALA A 231 2.38 -1.80 14.78
N ASP A 232 1.20 -2.29 15.19
CA ASP A 232 1.02 -3.56 15.89
C ASP A 232 1.75 -4.72 15.21
N THR A 233 2.52 -5.41 16.04
CA THR A 233 3.24 -6.62 15.65
C THR A 233 2.71 -7.92 16.27
N ASP A 234 1.57 -7.87 16.94
CA ASP A 234 0.95 -9.04 17.55
C ASP A 234 0.50 -10.05 16.47
N PRO A 235 1.05 -11.29 16.47
CA PRO A 235 0.57 -12.35 15.62
C PRO A 235 -0.91 -12.71 15.84
N ALA A 236 -1.45 -12.47 17.04
CA ALA A 236 -2.84 -12.75 17.37
C ALA A 236 -3.81 -11.82 16.61
N THR A 237 -3.37 -10.60 16.32
CA THR A 237 -4.17 -9.57 15.66
C THR A 237 -3.96 -9.58 14.16
N ASN A 238 -2.89 -10.24 13.68
CA ASN A 238 -2.39 -10.19 12.30
C ASN A 238 -1.91 -8.79 11.89
N GLY A 239 -1.38 -8.01 12.84
CA GLY A 239 -0.91 -6.64 12.61
C GLY A 239 -2.05 -5.66 12.35
N PHE A 240 -3.20 -5.90 12.98
CA PHE A 240 -4.30 -4.94 13.06
C PHE A 240 -4.30 -4.35 14.47
N PRO A 241 -4.60 -3.05 14.63
CA PRO A 241 -4.73 -2.43 15.94
C PRO A 241 -5.57 -3.26 16.90
N ASP A 242 -5.03 -3.54 18.07
CA ASP A 242 -5.71 -4.31 19.12
C ASP A 242 -6.35 -3.41 20.17
N GLY A 243 -6.14 -2.10 20.03
CA GLY A 243 -6.65 -1.08 20.96
C GLY A 243 -5.74 -0.88 22.17
N SER A 244 -4.51 -1.40 22.12
CA SER A 244 -3.49 -1.21 23.13
C SER A 244 -2.17 -0.82 22.47
N ILE A 245 -1.27 -0.24 23.26
CA ILE A 245 0.10 0.01 22.80
C ILE A 245 1.00 -0.89 23.61
N THR A 246 1.95 -1.52 22.93
CA THR A 246 2.94 -2.45 23.43
C THR A 246 4.35 -1.85 23.31
N VAL A 247 5.32 -2.46 23.99
CA VAL A 247 6.70 -1.96 23.99
C VAL A 247 7.34 -2.08 22.60
N ASP A 248 7.03 -3.12 21.84
CA ASP A 248 7.57 -3.30 20.50
C ASP A 248 7.07 -2.25 19.51
N GLU A 249 5.83 -1.78 19.66
CA GLU A 249 5.32 -0.65 18.89
C GLU A 249 6.09 0.64 19.22
N VAL A 250 6.32 0.93 20.50
CA VAL A 250 7.14 2.08 20.90
C VAL A 250 8.55 1.99 20.30
N LEU A 251 9.14 0.80 20.24
CA LEU A 251 10.45 0.59 19.62
C LEU A 251 10.43 0.83 18.10
N ILE A 252 9.31 0.54 17.41
CA ILE A 252 9.13 0.92 16.00
C ILE A 252 9.18 2.44 15.87
N GLY A 253 8.44 3.14 16.73
CA GLY A 253 8.48 4.59 16.81
C GLY A 253 9.85 5.20 17.03
N VAL A 254 10.63 4.61 17.93
CA VAL A 254 12.01 5.07 18.18
C VAL A 254 12.86 4.92 16.93
N ASN A 255 12.71 3.80 16.21
CA ASN A 255 13.44 3.59 14.96
C ASN A 255 13.00 4.59 13.87
N GLU A 256 11.71 4.90 13.77
CA GLU A 256 11.21 5.92 12.85
C GLU A 256 11.71 7.33 13.21
N ALA A 257 11.76 7.69 14.48
CA ALA A 257 12.35 8.94 14.96
C ALA A 257 13.85 9.05 14.67
N LEU A 258 14.58 7.94 14.76
CA LEU A 258 16.03 7.90 14.50
C LEU A 258 16.38 7.89 13.02
N LEU A 259 15.60 7.16 12.21
CA LEU A 259 15.89 6.92 10.79
C LEU A 259 15.10 7.85 9.85
N GLY A 260 14.14 8.60 10.41
CA GLY A 260 13.18 9.40 9.68
C GLY A 260 12.03 8.56 9.11
N CYS A 261 10.89 9.21 8.90
CA CYS A 261 9.78 8.61 8.18
C CYS A 261 9.88 8.78 6.66
N PRO A 262 9.18 7.93 5.91
CA PRO A 262 8.83 8.22 4.53
C PRO A 262 8.04 9.54 4.41
N THR A 263 8.70 10.69 4.25
CA THR A 263 7.98 11.90 3.84
C THR A 263 7.44 11.69 2.45
N ALA A 264 6.11 11.75 2.29
CA ALA A 264 5.49 11.81 0.97
C ALA A 264 5.93 13.12 0.31
N ASN A 265 6.97 13.07 -0.53
CA ASN A 265 7.33 14.18 -1.40
C ASN A 265 6.23 14.28 -2.47
N TYR A 266 5.22 15.12 -2.21
CA TYR A 266 4.22 15.53 -3.20
C TYR A 266 4.78 16.60 -4.12
#